data_AF-V2WW85-F1
#
_entry.id   AF-V2WW85-F1
#
_cell.length_a   1.000
_cell.length_b   1.000
_cell.length_c   1.000
_cell.angle_alpha   90.00
_cell.angle_beta   90.00
_cell.angle_gamma   90.00
#
_symmetry.space_group_name_H-M   'P 1'
#
loop_
_entity.id
_entity.type
_entity.pdbx_description
1 polymer ?
#
loop_
_entity_poly.entity_id
_entity_poly.type
_entity_poly.pdbx_seq_one_letter_code
_entity_poly.pdbx_strand_id
1 'polypeptide(L)'
;MKCFTAVLSFILAATTTVAQRANIAVPTMGSNVQAGSTINVEVDRPSFASSAVEVAIVLGIRSCSTMPCHDPEEWFGPAIILYNGPYNPQYSLPPGVPHQNFTVQIPGDIAKGTAQIILAHFNLVGASLGATLQYDSVSVNII
;
A
#
# COMPACT_ATOMS: atom_id res chain seq x y z
N MET A 1 -25.52 -12.10 -46.95
CA MET A 1 -25.69 -11.34 -45.68
C MET A 1 -25.55 -12.31 -44.52
N LYS A 2 -24.86 -11.91 -43.44
CA LYS A 2 -24.66 -12.61 -42.14
C LYS A 2 -23.40 -13.48 -42.00
N CYS A 3 -22.21 -12.91 -42.18
CA CYS A 3 -20.97 -13.48 -41.63
C CYS A 3 -20.12 -12.44 -40.87
N PHE A 4 -20.71 -11.33 -40.40
CA PHE A 4 -19.92 -10.18 -39.90
C PHE A 4 -20.38 -9.63 -38.55
N THR A 5 -20.84 -10.50 -37.64
CA THR A 5 -21.41 -10.02 -36.36
C THR A 5 -21.13 -10.98 -35.20
N ALA A 6 -19.88 -11.43 -35.04
CA ALA A 6 -19.51 -12.30 -33.92
C ALA A 6 -18.09 -12.06 -33.36
N VAL A 7 -17.52 -10.85 -33.52
CA VAL A 7 -16.12 -10.58 -33.11
C VAL A 7 -16.00 -9.43 -32.09
N LEU A 8 -17.09 -8.79 -31.68
CA LEU A 8 -17.03 -7.55 -30.89
C LEU A 8 -17.49 -7.68 -29.42
N SER A 9 -17.20 -8.78 -28.73
CA SER A 9 -17.68 -8.96 -27.34
C SER A 9 -16.69 -9.55 -26.33
N PHE A 10 -15.38 -9.51 -26.59
CA PHE A 10 -14.38 -10.13 -25.69
C PHE A 10 -13.30 -9.19 -25.12
N ILE A 11 -13.44 -7.86 -25.18
CA ILE A 11 -12.34 -6.92 -24.79
C ILE A 11 -12.69 -6.04 -23.57
N LEU A 12 -13.60 -6.42 -22.67
CA LEU A 12 -13.81 -5.63 -21.44
C LEU A 12 -14.15 -6.52 -20.24
N ALA A 13 -13.13 -7.14 -19.63
CA ALA A 13 -13.16 -7.55 -18.23
C ALA A 13 -11.77 -7.99 -17.75
N ALA A 14 -10.81 -7.07 -17.72
CA ALA A 14 -9.57 -7.25 -16.96
C ALA A 14 -9.50 -6.20 -15.84
N THR A 15 -10.52 -6.17 -14.98
CA THR A 15 -10.40 -5.51 -13.68
C THR A 15 -9.74 -6.51 -12.75
N THR A 16 -8.40 -6.47 -12.63
CA THR A 16 -7.70 -7.16 -11.55
C THR A 16 -8.10 -6.51 -10.24
N THR A 17 -9.03 -7.13 -9.50
CA THR A 17 -9.43 -6.68 -8.18
C THR A 17 -8.28 -6.94 -7.20
N VAL A 18 -7.38 -5.97 -7.02
CA VAL A 18 -6.37 -5.94 -5.93
C VAL A 18 -7.04 -5.55 -4.61
N ALA A 19 -8.25 -6.06 -4.33
CA ALA A 19 -9.13 -5.57 -3.27
C ALA A 19 -9.00 -6.37 -1.96
N GLN A 20 -8.00 -7.24 -1.81
CA GLN A 20 -7.88 -8.14 -0.64
C GLN A 20 -6.70 -7.83 0.29
N ARG A 21 -5.88 -6.83 -0.04
CA ARG A 21 -4.64 -6.52 0.69
C ARG A 21 -4.75 -5.18 1.40
N ALA A 22 -4.13 -5.04 2.57
CA ALA A 22 -3.99 -3.71 3.15
C ALA A 22 -3.22 -2.80 2.18
N ASN A 23 -3.63 -1.54 2.09
CA ASN A 23 -3.04 -0.59 1.14
C ASN A 23 -2.80 0.76 1.78
N ILE A 24 -1.85 1.51 1.23
CA ILE A 24 -1.60 2.90 1.62
C ILE A 24 -2.64 3.78 0.92
N ALA A 25 -3.56 4.36 1.69
CA ALA A 25 -4.58 5.28 1.18
C ALA A 25 -4.07 6.73 1.14
N VAL A 26 -3.27 7.10 2.14
CA VAL A 26 -2.61 8.41 2.24
C VAL A 26 -1.14 8.18 2.57
N PRO A 27 -0.19 8.85 1.88
CA PRO A 27 -0.40 9.78 0.78
C PRO A 27 -0.87 9.09 -0.52
N THR A 28 -1.51 9.85 -1.40
CA THR A 28 -1.90 9.36 -2.73
C THR A 28 -0.72 9.44 -3.70
N MET A 29 -0.79 8.66 -4.79
CA MET A 29 0.25 8.61 -5.81
C MET A 29 0.62 10.01 -6.34
N GLY A 30 1.92 10.31 -6.37
CA GLY A 30 2.46 11.58 -6.83
C GLY A 30 2.37 12.73 -5.83
N SER A 31 1.90 12.47 -4.60
CA SER A 31 1.89 13.49 -3.54
C SER A 31 3.28 14.03 -3.26
N ASN A 32 3.37 15.34 -3.02
CA ASN A 32 4.60 15.97 -2.55
C ASN A 32 4.75 15.76 -1.04
N VAL A 33 5.90 15.27 -0.62
CA VAL A 33 6.25 15.03 0.78
C VAL A 33 7.53 15.80 1.08
N GLN A 34 7.50 16.68 2.07
CA GLN A 34 8.67 17.49 2.42
C GLN A 34 9.68 16.65 3.21
N ALA A 35 10.95 16.68 2.82
CA ALA A 35 12.02 16.04 3.59
C ALA A 35 12.09 16.64 5.01
N GLY A 36 12.27 15.79 6.04
CA GLY A 36 12.31 16.23 7.43
C GLY A 36 10.96 16.61 8.04
N SER A 37 9.85 16.44 7.31
CA SER A 37 8.50 16.70 7.84
C SER A 37 7.91 15.48 8.55
N THR A 38 6.91 15.72 9.41
CA THR A 38 6.05 14.68 9.95
C THR A 38 4.79 14.58 9.08
N ILE A 39 4.45 13.38 8.63
CA ILE A 39 3.24 13.13 7.85
C ILE A 39 2.38 12.05 8.49
N ASN A 40 1.10 12.03 8.13
CA ASN A 40 0.22 10.90 8.41
C ASN A 40 0.21 9.96 7.21
N VAL A 41 0.49 8.69 7.47
CA VAL A 41 0.28 7.60 6.54
C VAL A 41 -0.98 6.86 6.96
N GLU A 42 -2.00 6.87 6.10
CA GLU A 42 -3.23 6.12 6.32
C GLU A 42 -3.10 4.77 5.63
N VAL A 43 -3.26 3.70 6.41
CA VAL A 43 -3.30 2.34 5.90
C VAL A 43 -4.71 1.82 6.03
N ASP A 44 -5.29 1.47 4.89
CA ASP A 44 -6.62 0.89 4.78
C ASP A 44 -6.54 -0.62 4.93
N ARG A 45 -7.60 -1.19 5.49
CA ARG A 45 -7.89 -2.62 5.49
C ARG A 45 -9.17 -2.86 4.69
N PRO A 46 -9.05 -3.15 3.38
CA PRO A 46 -10.21 -3.49 2.56
C PRO A 46 -10.98 -4.69 3.14
N SER A 47 -12.26 -4.78 2.83
CA SER A 47 -13.09 -5.93 3.17
C SER A 47 -12.60 -7.18 2.42
N PHE A 48 -12.27 -8.24 3.15
CA PHE A 48 -11.88 -9.54 2.59
C PHE A 48 -12.96 -10.59 2.86
N ALA A 49 -13.03 -11.62 1.99
CA ALA A 49 -14.10 -12.63 2.03
C ALA A 49 -13.94 -13.67 3.16
N SER A 50 -12.74 -13.80 3.73
CA SER A 50 -12.43 -14.73 4.83
C SER A 50 -12.47 -14.02 6.19
N SER A 51 -12.14 -14.69 7.30
CA SER A 51 -11.77 -14.02 8.55
C SER A 51 -10.27 -13.70 8.55
N ALA A 52 -9.85 -12.63 9.23
CA ALA A 52 -8.43 -12.29 9.37
C ALA A 52 -8.14 -11.62 10.70
N VAL A 53 -7.00 -11.97 11.28
CA VAL A 53 -6.42 -11.38 12.48
C VAL A 53 -5.24 -10.52 12.05
N GLU A 54 -5.35 -9.22 12.30
CA GLU A 54 -4.28 -8.26 12.05
C GLU A 54 -3.20 -8.40 13.11
N VAL A 55 -1.93 -8.45 12.69
CA VAL A 55 -0.80 -8.66 13.60
C VAL A 55 0.11 -7.44 13.60
N ALA A 56 0.75 -7.14 12.47
CA ALA A 56 1.75 -6.09 12.41
C ALA A 56 1.91 -5.53 10.99
N ILE A 57 2.42 -4.30 10.92
CA ILE A 57 2.91 -3.70 9.68
C ILE A 57 4.31 -3.10 9.87
N VAL A 58 5.00 -2.96 8.75
CA VAL A 58 6.21 -2.16 8.62
C VAL A 58 5.97 -1.12 7.54
N LEU A 59 6.14 0.15 7.88
CA LEU A 59 6.19 1.24 6.91
C LEU A 59 7.65 1.62 6.68
N GLY A 60 8.04 1.71 5.42
CA GLY A 60 9.35 2.18 5.01
C GLY A 60 9.25 3.26 3.95
N ILE A 61 10.34 4.01 3.77
CA ILE A 61 10.49 4.94 2.66
C ILE A 61 11.83 4.73 1.97
N ARG A 62 11.85 4.84 0.65
CA ARG A 62 13.09 4.83 -0.14
C ARG A 62 13.04 5.87 -1.25
N SER A 63 14.19 6.47 -1.53
CA SER A 63 14.35 7.30 -2.71
C SER A 63 14.60 6.42 -3.93
N CYS A 64 13.98 6.77 -5.05
CA CYS A 64 14.17 6.18 -6.37
C CYS A 64 14.63 7.28 -7.36
N SER A 65 15.39 8.26 -6.88
CA SER A 65 15.80 9.42 -7.70
C SER A 65 16.84 9.06 -8.76
N THR A 66 17.65 8.02 -8.53
CA THR A 66 18.73 7.57 -9.42
C THR A 66 18.41 6.26 -10.14
N MET A 67 17.33 5.57 -9.76
CA MET A 67 16.97 4.24 -10.26
C MET A 67 15.46 4.02 -10.15
N PRO A 68 14.84 3.17 -10.99
CA PRO A 68 13.41 2.91 -10.91
C PRO A 68 13.01 2.35 -9.53
N CYS A 69 11.81 2.71 -9.07
CA CYS A 69 11.22 2.08 -7.91
C CYS A 69 10.88 0.62 -8.23
N HIS A 70 11.54 -0.32 -7.57
CA HIS A 70 11.32 -1.76 -7.72
C HIS A 70 10.01 -2.24 -7.07
N ASP A 71 9.64 -3.51 -7.25
CA ASP A 71 8.55 -4.08 -6.49
C ASP A 71 8.97 -4.20 -4.99
N PRO A 72 8.13 -3.78 -4.02
CA PRO A 72 8.43 -3.96 -2.60
C PRO A 72 8.55 -5.43 -2.16
N GLU A 73 7.89 -6.37 -2.83
CA GLU A 73 7.99 -7.81 -2.55
C GLU A 73 9.37 -8.37 -2.91
N GLU A 74 10.01 -7.82 -3.95
CA GLU A 74 11.36 -8.19 -4.37
C GLU A 74 12.43 -7.49 -3.53
N TRP A 75 12.18 -6.24 -3.10
CA TRP A 75 13.27 -5.40 -2.57
C TRP A 75 12.85 -4.38 -1.50
N PHE A 76 12.56 -4.85 -0.28
CA PHE A 76 12.30 -3.98 0.87
C PHE A 76 13.58 -3.35 1.49
N GLY A 77 14.72 -4.05 1.38
CA GLY A 77 15.95 -3.80 2.17
C GLY A 77 16.62 -2.41 2.17
N PRO A 78 16.53 -1.55 1.13
CA PRO A 78 17.13 -0.22 1.17
C PRO A 78 16.18 0.84 1.77
N ALA A 79 14.98 0.44 2.21
CA ALA A 79 14.03 1.36 2.80
C ALA A 79 14.43 1.76 4.23
N ILE A 80 14.31 3.05 4.53
CA ILE A 80 14.41 3.58 5.89
C ILE A 80 13.08 3.29 6.58
N ILE A 81 13.13 2.60 7.72
CA ILE A 81 11.93 2.22 8.48
C ILE A 81 11.32 3.45 9.14
N LEU A 82 10.06 3.73 8.81
CA LEU A 82 9.25 4.80 9.38
C LEU A 82 8.41 4.33 10.56
N TYR A 83 7.94 3.08 10.50
CA TYR A 83 7.16 2.44 11.55
C TYR A 83 7.35 0.92 11.51
N ASN A 84 7.37 0.28 12.67
CA ASN A 84 7.35 -1.18 12.82
C ASN A 84 6.58 -1.51 14.10
N GLY A 85 5.41 -2.12 13.95
CA GLY A 85 4.58 -2.42 15.11
C GLY A 85 3.19 -2.97 14.80
N PRO A 86 2.34 -3.05 15.82
CA PRO A 86 1.00 -3.62 15.70
C PRO A 86 0.10 -2.85 14.74
N TYR A 87 -0.76 -3.58 14.04
CA TYR A 87 -1.79 -3.01 13.16
C TYR A 87 -3.17 -3.36 13.70
N ASN A 88 -3.98 -2.35 13.98
CA ASN A 88 -5.31 -2.48 14.56
C ASN A 88 -6.28 -1.46 13.92
N PRO A 89 -6.63 -1.63 12.64
CA PRO A 89 -7.49 -0.70 11.90
C PRO A 89 -8.88 -0.62 12.52
N GLN A 90 -9.42 0.60 12.60
CA GLN A 90 -10.72 0.90 13.18
C GLN A 90 -11.66 1.48 12.13
N TYR A 91 -12.96 1.30 12.33
CA TYR A 91 -13.96 2.05 11.57
C TYR A 91 -14.02 3.49 12.09
N SER A 92 -14.02 4.46 11.20
CA SER A 92 -14.30 5.86 11.53
C SER A 92 -15.78 6.20 11.31
N LEU A 93 -16.19 7.38 11.78
CA LEU A 93 -17.50 7.96 11.47
C LEU A 93 -17.31 9.12 10.47
N PRO A 94 -18.04 9.16 9.35
CA PRO A 94 -19.03 8.19 8.88
C PRO A 94 -18.40 6.83 8.50
N PRO A 95 -19.19 5.73 8.45
CA PRO A 95 -18.65 4.39 8.18
C PRO A 95 -17.94 4.35 6.82
N GLY A 96 -16.63 4.11 6.85
CA GLY A 96 -15.78 3.93 5.67
C GLY A 96 -15.04 2.58 5.69
N VAL A 97 -13.98 2.49 4.92
CA VAL A 97 -13.03 1.38 5.00
C VAL A 97 -12.32 1.44 6.37
N PRO A 98 -12.19 0.33 7.12
CA PRO A 98 -11.38 0.33 8.33
C PRO A 98 -9.96 0.77 8.02
N HIS A 99 -9.40 1.65 8.84
CA HIS A 99 -8.06 2.17 8.61
C HIS A 99 -7.34 2.47 9.92
N GLN A 100 -6.03 2.70 9.81
CA GLN A 100 -5.23 3.25 10.89
C GLN A 100 -4.29 4.32 10.34
N ASN A 101 -4.22 5.43 11.07
CA ASN A 101 -3.32 6.53 10.77
C ASN A 101 -2.02 6.38 11.56
N PHE A 102 -0.89 6.53 10.86
CA PHE A 102 0.46 6.46 11.41
C PHE A 102 1.15 7.80 11.22
N THR A 103 1.42 8.50 12.32
CA THR A 103 2.22 9.72 12.30
C THR A 103 3.70 9.34 12.27
N VAL A 104 4.37 9.59 11.14
CA VAL A 104 5.75 9.19 10.89
C VAL A 104 6.62 10.37 10.48
N GLN A 105 7.91 10.30 10.83
CA GLN A 105 8.89 11.33 10.50
C GLN A 105 9.64 10.95 9.22
N ILE A 106 9.55 11.79 8.20
CA ILE A 106 10.33 11.64 6.97
C ILE A 106 11.78 12.06 7.25
N PRO A 107 12.79 11.24 6.88
CA PRO A 107 14.19 11.62 7.06
C PRO A 107 14.52 12.94 6.36
N GLY A 108 15.30 13.80 7.00
CA GLY A 108 15.68 15.10 6.44
C GLY A 108 16.77 15.01 5.37
N ASP A 109 17.52 13.92 5.36
CA ASP A 109 18.64 13.61 4.48
C ASP A 109 18.25 12.70 3.29
N ILE A 110 16.97 12.32 3.19
CA ILE A 110 16.50 11.52 2.05
C ILE A 110 16.66 12.29 0.74
N ALA A 111 17.19 11.62 -0.28
CA ALA A 111 17.42 12.22 -1.58
C ALA A 111 16.09 12.68 -2.22
N LYS A 112 16.06 13.95 -2.65
CA LYS A 112 14.91 14.60 -3.28
C LYS A 112 14.54 13.97 -4.62
N GLY A 113 13.29 14.13 -5.04
CA GLY A 113 12.72 13.54 -6.25
C GLY A 113 11.85 12.32 -5.96
N THR A 114 11.68 11.46 -6.96
CA THR A 114 10.81 10.27 -6.86
C THR A 114 11.25 9.38 -5.70
N ALA A 115 10.29 9.01 -4.86
CA ALA A 115 10.46 8.08 -3.75
C ALA A 115 9.22 7.19 -3.66
N GLN A 116 9.30 6.18 -2.80
CA GLN A 116 8.19 5.28 -2.55
C GLN A 116 8.07 5.02 -1.06
N ILE A 117 6.84 5.15 -0.56
CA ILE A 117 6.46 4.65 0.75
C ILE A 117 5.97 3.21 0.56
N ILE A 118 6.47 2.32 1.38
CA ILE A 118 6.28 0.88 1.25
C ILE A 118 5.61 0.37 2.52
N LEU A 119 4.65 -0.53 2.34
CA LEU A 119 3.95 -1.26 3.37
C LEU A 119 4.33 -2.74 3.26
N ALA A 120 4.80 -3.33 4.35
CA ALA A 120 4.77 -4.78 4.56
C ALA A 120 3.74 -5.09 5.63
N HIS A 121 2.83 -6.02 5.36
CA HIS A 121 1.67 -6.30 6.18
C HIS A 121 1.60 -7.78 6.51
N PHE A 122 1.63 -8.10 7.79
CA PHE A 122 1.54 -9.46 8.32
C PHE A 122 0.19 -9.68 9.01
N ASN A 123 -0.52 -10.70 8.56
CA ASN A 123 -1.80 -11.12 9.14
C ASN A 123 -1.97 -12.65 9.13
N LEU A 124 -2.97 -13.12 9.88
CA LEU A 124 -3.41 -14.51 9.87
C LEU A 124 -4.77 -14.60 9.21
N VAL A 125 -4.91 -15.40 8.16
CA VAL A 125 -6.12 -15.46 7.32
C VAL A 125 -6.78 -16.83 7.41
N GLY A 126 -8.11 -16.83 7.43
CA GLY A 126 -8.96 -18.02 7.36
C GLY A 126 -9.13 -18.76 8.69
N ALA A 127 -9.94 -19.82 8.65
CA ALA A 127 -10.29 -20.62 9.82
C ALA A 127 -9.06 -21.31 10.47
N SER A 128 -8.02 -21.59 9.69
CA SER A 128 -6.77 -22.20 10.16
C SER A 128 -5.70 -21.18 10.56
N LEU A 129 -5.99 -19.87 10.51
CA LEU A 129 -5.04 -18.79 10.82
C LEU A 129 -3.73 -18.90 10.02
N GLY A 130 -3.83 -19.08 8.71
CA GLY A 130 -2.68 -19.16 7.81
C GLY A 130 -1.91 -17.83 7.80
N ALA A 131 -0.62 -17.89 8.14
CA ALA A 131 0.27 -16.74 8.14
C ALA A 131 0.48 -16.23 6.71
N THR A 132 0.19 -14.95 6.48
CA THR A 132 0.35 -14.30 5.18
C THR A 132 1.14 -13.00 5.33
N LEU A 133 2.05 -12.77 4.41
CA LEU A 133 2.81 -11.52 4.27
C LEU A 133 2.42 -10.90 2.93
N GLN A 134 2.03 -9.63 2.98
CA GLN A 134 1.57 -8.87 1.82
C GLN A 134 2.35 -7.55 1.74
N TYR A 135 2.53 -7.06 0.54
CA TYR A 135 3.20 -5.79 0.30
C TYR A 135 2.30 -4.85 -0.48
N ASP A 136 2.43 -3.57 -0.19
CA ASP A 136 1.87 -2.49 -0.97
C ASP A 136 2.86 -1.32 -1.01
N SER A 137 2.66 -0.40 -1.95
CA SER A 137 3.52 0.77 -2.04
C SER A 137 2.88 1.90 -2.82
N VAL A 138 3.23 3.14 -2.47
CA VAL A 138 2.80 4.34 -3.17
C VAL A 138 4.00 5.22 -3.51
N SER A 139 4.05 5.65 -4.78
CA SER A 139 5.06 6.58 -5.26
C SER A 139 4.72 8.00 -4.83
N VAL A 140 5.69 8.71 -4.27
CA VAL A 140 5.60 10.10 -3.82
C VAL A 140 6.78 10.90 -4.39
N ASN A 141 6.70 12.22 -4.30
CA ASN A 141 7.79 13.10 -4.68
C ASN A 141 8.34 13.83 -3.45
N ILE A 142 9.62 13.64 -3.17
CA ILE A 142 10.31 14.32 -2.06
C ILE A 142 10.73 15.72 -2.50
N ILE A 143 10.28 16.73 -1.74
CA ILE A 143 10.60 18.16 -1.97
C ILE A 143 11.44 18.76 -0.85
#